data_AF-A0A950B2T0-F1
#
_entry.id   AF-A0A950B2T0-F1
#
_cell.length_a   1.000
_cell.length_b   1.000
_cell.length_c   1.000
_cell.angle_alpha   90.00
_cell.angle_beta   90.00
_cell.angle_gamma   90.00
#
_symmetry.space_group_name_H-M   'P 1'
#
loop_
_entity.id
_entity.type
_entity.pdbx_description
1 polymer ?
#
loop_
_entity_poly.entity_id
_entity_poly.type
_entity_poly.pdbx_seq_one_letter_code
_entity_poly.pdbx_strand_id
1 'polypeptide(L)'
;MPPRRLLVIGSQCDVLNELAFLPEVAERLHALLMDPNPGECEGVPLEGRPAGLLLDPTVDQAKAAIRGAVEDAATAGATLILVYIGHGEFPDERSEDFYLMPTDATEPTSDGAIHFAEYLKDRLKRRQDHAGLFVLLDACHAGAGAWQSMERWAQSLRGNLGFELLTATDDRATANAPLARAVIELLERGDPEAGERLHGRDVHRLLKERQRPAQHVAYNADDARLALARNLARDPGD
;
A
#
# COMPACT_ATOMS: atom_id res chain seq x y z
N MET A 1 -13.21 -2.51 -16.01
CA MET A 1 -12.61 -1.97 -14.77
C MET A 1 -12.17 -0.54 -15.03
N PRO A 2 -12.21 0.35 -14.03
CA PRO A 2 -11.53 1.64 -14.12
C PRO A 2 -10.02 1.42 -14.32
N PRO A 3 -9.29 2.41 -14.88
CA PRO A 3 -7.84 2.39 -14.86
C PRO A 3 -7.32 2.24 -13.44
N ARG A 4 -6.11 1.72 -13.28
CA ARG A 4 -5.46 1.57 -11.97
C ARG A 4 -4.18 2.37 -11.96
N ARG A 5 -4.06 3.27 -11.00
CA ARG A 5 -2.87 4.09 -10.79
C ARG A 5 -2.01 3.46 -9.70
N LEU A 6 -0.72 3.32 -9.96
CA LEU A 6 0.22 2.70 -9.03
C LEU A 6 1.22 3.72 -8.50
N LEU A 7 1.40 3.71 -7.18
CA LEU A 7 2.56 4.28 -6.52
C LEU A 7 3.12 3.27 -5.51
N VAL A 8 4.36 2.84 -5.73
CA VAL A 8 5.15 2.04 -4.79
C VAL A 8 6.24 2.93 -4.21
N ILE A 9 6.28 3.05 -2.89
CA ILE A 9 7.33 3.72 -2.14
C ILE A 9 8.13 2.66 -1.39
N GLY A 10 9.40 2.51 -1.74
CA GLY A 10 10.37 1.78 -0.93
C GLY A 10 11.26 2.80 -0.23
N SER A 11 11.33 2.80 1.10
CA SER A 11 12.17 3.76 1.82
C SER A 11 12.97 3.15 2.96
N GLN A 12 14.29 3.35 2.91
CA GLN A 12 15.15 3.34 4.08
C GLN A 12 14.93 4.59 4.94
N CYS A 13 15.49 4.57 6.14
CA CYS A 13 15.55 5.70 7.06
C CYS A 13 16.98 5.79 7.63
N ASP A 14 17.66 6.94 7.48
CA ASP A 14 19.09 7.10 7.75
C ASP A 14 19.46 6.87 9.22
N VAL A 15 18.50 7.02 10.14
CA VAL A 15 18.70 6.87 11.58
C VAL A 15 18.27 5.50 12.12
N LEU A 16 17.69 4.64 11.27
CA LEU A 16 17.23 3.30 11.63
C LEU A 16 18.11 2.22 10.99
N ASN A 17 17.87 0.96 11.35
CA ASN A 17 18.62 -0.17 10.81
C ASN A 17 18.30 -0.41 9.33
N GLU A 18 19.32 -0.68 8.53
CA GLU A 18 19.17 -0.95 7.10
C GLU A 18 18.25 -2.16 6.80
N LEU A 19 17.31 -1.95 5.86
CA LEU A 19 16.45 -3.01 5.31
C LEU A 19 17.04 -3.53 3.98
N ALA A 20 18.01 -4.43 4.03
CA ALA A 20 18.75 -4.89 2.84
C ALA A 20 17.86 -5.49 1.71
N PHE A 21 16.66 -5.96 2.03
CA PHE A 21 15.72 -6.53 1.05
C PHE A 21 14.95 -5.47 0.24
N LEU A 22 14.96 -4.22 0.68
CA LEU A 22 13.94 -3.24 0.32
C LEU A 22 13.93 -2.85 -1.16
N PRO A 23 15.07 -2.48 -1.80
CA PRO A 23 15.06 -2.10 -3.21
C PRO A 23 14.55 -3.24 -4.09
N GLU A 24 15.05 -4.47 -3.87
CA GLU A 24 14.67 -5.66 -4.64
C GLU A 24 13.16 -5.94 -4.53
N VAL A 25 12.61 -5.90 -3.32
CA VAL A 25 11.18 -6.20 -3.09
C VAL A 25 10.29 -5.10 -3.71
N ALA A 26 10.66 -3.83 -3.54
CA ALA A 26 9.88 -2.71 -4.08
C ALA A 26 9.88 -2.72 -5.62
N GLU A 27 11.05 -2.93 -6.25
CA GLU A 27 11.19 -3.04 -7.69
C GLU A 27 10.43 -4.25 -8.25
N ARG A 28 10.56 -5.43 -7.61
CA ARG A 28 9.86 -6.63 -8.06
C ARG A 28 8.34 -6.48 -7.98
N LEU A 29 7.84 -5.94 -6.88
CA LEU A 29 6.42 -5.69 -6.71
C LEU A 29 5.90 -4.67 -7.74
N HIS A 30 6.63 -3.57 -7.94
CA HIS A 30 6.29 -2.57 -8.95
C HIS A 30 6.21 -3.18 -10.35
N ALA A 31 7.22 -3.97 -10.74
CA ALA A 31 7.24 -4.63 -12.05
C ALA A 31 6.02 -5.53 -12.27
N LEU A 32 5.64 -6.35 -11.28
CA LEU A 32 4.49 -7.25 -11.38
C LEU A 32 3.15 -6.52 -11.42
N LEU A 33 3.02 -5.41 -10.69
CA LEU A 33 1.81 -4.58 -10.71
C LEU A 33 1.69 -3.77 -12.01
N MET A 34 2.80 -3.41 -12.63
CA MET A 34 2.84 -2.74 -13.95
C MET A 34 2.64 -3.72 -15.12
N ASP A 35 2.86 -5.02 -14.92
CA ASP A 35 2.76 -6.03 -15.98
C ASP A 35 1.32 -6.06 -16.56
N PRO A 36 1.12 -6.00 -17.90
CA PRO A 36 -0.19 -6.18 -18.51
C PRO A 36 -0.92 -7.48 -18.14
N ASN A 37 -0.23 -8.48 -17.60
CA ASN A 37 -0.81 -9.64 -16.95
C ASN A 37 0.17 -10.17 -15.88
N PRO A 38 -0.10 -10.03 -14.57
CA PRO A 38 -1.43 -9.88 -13.97
C PRO A 38 -1.82 -8.45 -13.55
N GLY A 39 -0.86 -7.54 -13.52
CA GLY A 39 -0.91 -6.29 -12.79
C GLY A 39 -1.84 -5.23 -13.37
N GLU A 40 -1.83 -5.02 -14.69
CA GLU A 40 -2.47 -3.96 -15.51
C GLU A 40 -2.59 -2.58 -14.81
N CYS A 41 -1.59 -2.18 -14.04
CA CYS A 41 -1.54 -0.83 -13.48
C CYS A 41 -0.73 0.12 -14.37
N GLU A 42 -1.06 1.40 -14.29
CA GLU A 42 -0.30 2.48 -14.87
C GLU A 42 0.36 3.28 -13.73
N GLY A 43 1.69 3.40 -13.76
CA GLY A 43 2.44 4.12 -12.75
C GLY A 43 2.11 5.61 -12.77
N VAL A 44 2.01 6.22 -11.59
CA VAL A 44 1.83 7.67 -11.47
C VAL A 44 3.09 8.41 -11.97
N PRO A 45 2.98 9.56 -12.66
CA PRO A 45 4.15 10.31 -13.11
C PRO A 45 5.02 10.77 -11.92
N LEU A 46 6.32 10.51 -12.01
CA LEU A 46 7.32 10.97 -11.04
C LEU A 46 8.48 11.65 -11.79
N GLU A 47 8.84 12.86 -11.39
CA GLU A 47 9.87 13.64 -12.08
C GLU A 47 11.25 12.98 -11.94
N GLY A 48 11.91 12.73 -13.07
CA GLY A 48 13.26 12.15 -13.11
C GLY A 48 13.36 10.71 -12.62
N ARG A 49 12.23 9.99 -12.49
CA ARG A 49 12.16 8.63 -11.94
C ARG A 49 11.22 7.75 -12.77
N PRO A 50 11.31 6.41 -12.67
CA PRO A 50 10.32 5.52 -13.26
C PRO A 50 8.92 5.84 -12.72
N ALA A 51 7.92 5.81 -13.60
CA ALA A 51 6.54 6.08 -13.20
C ALA A 51 6.06 5.04 -12.16
N GLY A 52 5.48 5.53 -11.07
CA GLY A 52 4.92 4.70 -10.01
C GLY A 52 5.92 4.01 -9.09
N LEU A 53 7.22 4.27 -9.19
CA LEU A 53 8.23 3.72 -8.27
C LEU A 53 9.08 4.84 -7.67
N LEU A 54 9.08 4.93 -6.34
CA LEU A 54 9.83 5.92 -5.59
C LEU A 54 10.70 5.21 -4.54
N LEU A 55 12.00 5.15 -4.79
CA LEU A 55 12.99 4.61 -3.84
C LEU A 55 13.65 5.74 -3.04
N ASP A 56 13.83 5.47 -1.75
CA ASP A 56 14.51 6.30 -0.74
C ASP A 56 14.17 7.80 -0.87
N PRO A 57 12.87 8.16 -0.83
CA PRO A 57 12.48 9.56 -0.83
C PRO A 57 12.77 10.23 0.51
N THR A 58 13.01 11.54 0.46
CA THR A 58 12.80 12.41 1.63
C THR A 58 11.32 12.47 2.02
N VAL A 59 11.03 12.94 3.24
CA VAL A 59 9.67 13.18 3.73
C VAL A 59 8.88 14.06 2.77
N ASP A 60 9.48 15.13 2.27
CA ASP A 60 8.84 16.04 1.32
C ASP A 60 8.57 15.38 -0.04
N GLN A 61 9.51 14.59 -0.55
CA GLN A 61 9.34 13.85 -1.80
C GLN A 61 8.22 12.80 -1.68
N ALA A 62 8.18 12.05 -0.58
CA ALA A 62 7.14 11.04 -0.33
C ALA A 62 5.76 11.70 -0.17
N LYS A 63 5.65 12.79 0.61
CA LYS A 63 4.42 13.58 0.74
C LYS A 63 3.96 14.10 -0.64
N ALA A 64 4.88 14.65 -1.43
CA ALA A 64 4.57 15.16 -2.77
C ALA A 64 4.08 14.04 -3.72
N ALA A 65 4.73 12.87 -3.70
CA ALA A 65 4.34 11.72 -4.51
C ALA A 65 2.95 11.18 -4.12
N ILE A 66 2.67 11.03 -2.82
CA ILE A 66 1.35 10.59 -2.34
C ILE A 66 0.26 11.57 -2.79
N ARG A 67 0.50 12.88 -2.64
CA ARG A 67 -0.42 13.91 -3.12
C ARG A 67 -0.64 13.80 -4.63
N GLY A 68 0.44 13.71 -5.40
CA GLY A 68 0.37 13.58 -6.87
C GLY A 68 -0.40 12.33 -7.30
N ALA A 69 -0.19 11.19 -6.62
CA ALA A 69 -0.89 9.95 -6.93
C ALA A 69 -2.40 10.03 -6.67
N VAL A 70 -2.82 10.66 -5.57
CA VAL A 70 -4.24 10.90 -5.28
C VAL A 70 -4.86 11.82 -6.33
N GLU A 71 -4.15 12.89 -6.72
CA GLU A 71 -4.61 13.83 -7.74
C GLU A 71 -4.71 13.21 -9.13
N ASP A 72 -3.72 12.40 -9.52
CA ASP A 72 -3.68 11.69 -10.79
C ASP A 72 -4.78 10.63 -10.87
N ALA A 73 -4.96 9.82 -9.82
CA ALA A 73 -6.03 8.82 -9.77
C ALA A 73 -7.42 9.45 -9.83
N ALA A 74 -7.65 10.54 -9.11
CA ALA A 74 -8.92 11.27 -9.14
C ALA A 74 -9.17 11.91 -10.51
N THR A 75 -8.13 12.40 -11.20
CA THR A 75 -8.27 12.97 -12.55
C THR A 75 -8.59 11.91 -13.59
N ALA A 76 -8.02 10.71 -13.43
CA ALA A 76 -8.26 9.58 -14.32
C ALA A 76 -9.55 8.78 -14.01
N GLY A 77 -10.26 9.11 -12.92
CA GLY A 77 -11.36 8.27 -12.41
C GLY A 77 -10.90 6.84 -12.09
N ALA A 78 -9.65 6.69 -11.67
CA ALA A 78 -8.95 5.43 -11.49
C ALA A 78 -9.03 4.93 -10.04
N THR A 79 -8.77 3.65 -9.84
CA THR A 79 -8.43 3.12 -8.50
C THR A 79 -6.97 3.42 -8.22
N LEU A 80 -6.65 3.99 -7.06
CA LEU A 80 -5.27 4.18 -6.62
C LEU A 80 -4.80 2.95 -5.84
N ILE A 81 -3.71 2.34 -6.27
CA ILE A 81 -2.94 1.35 -5.51
C ILE A 81 -1.71 2.05 -4.93
N LEU A 82 -1.69 2.20 -3.62
CA LEU A 82 -0.62 2.85 -2.87
C LEU A 82 0.10 1.81 -2.01
N VAL A 83 1.38 1.64 -2.24
CA VAL A 83 2.22 0.70 -1.51
C VAL A 83 3.33 1.45 -0.79
N TYR A 84 3.55 1.12 0.47
CA TYR A 84 4.72 1.55 1.22
C TYR A 84 5.44 0.33 1.81
N ILE A 85 6.75 0.25 1.59
CA ILE A 85 7.65 -0.78 2.14
C ILE A 85 8.79 -0.03 2.82
N GLY A 86 8.96 -0.22 4.13
CA GLY A 86 10.01 0.49 4.85
C GLY A 86 9.77 0.58 6.34
N HIS A 87 10.33 1.60 6.97
CA HIS A 87 10.16 1.84 8.39
C HIS A 87 8.83 2.55 8.71
N GLY A 88 8.28 2.18 9.87
CA GLY A 88 7.13 2.81 10.48
C GLY A 88 7.31 2.85 11.99
N GLU A 89 6.88 3.93 12.62
CA GLU A 89 7.13 4.21 14.04
C GLU A 89 5.91 4.86 14.70
N PHE A 90 5.81 4.68 16.02
CA PHE A 90 4.91 5.44 16.88
C PHE A 90 5.72 6.46 17.70
N PRO A 91 5.16 7.65 17.99
CA PRO A 91 5.79 8.61 18.90
C PRO A 91 6.10 8.02 20.28
N ASP A 92 5.23 7.14 20.77
CA ASP A 92 5.39 6.41 22.01
C ASP A 92 4.49 5.15 22.00
N GLU A 93 4.71 4.22 22.93
CA GLU A 93 4.00 2.93 23.03
C GLU A 93 2.48 3.04 23.24
N ARG A 94 1.97 4.21 23.62
CA ARG A 94 0.54 4.46 23.86
C ARG A 94 -0.12 5.26 22.75
N SER A 95 0.66 5.76 21.80
CA SER A 95 0.17 6.55 20.69
C SER A 95 -0.56 5.67 19.68
N GLU A 96 -1.65 6.20 19.12
CA GLU A 96 -2.35 5.61 17.98
C GLU A 96 -1.89 6.24 16.64
N ASP A 97 -1.00 7.22 16.71
CA ASP A 97 -0.53 7.99 15.55
C ASP A 97 0.65 7.27 14.91
N PHE A 98 0.42 6.65 13.76
CA PHE A 98 1.44 5.93 13.02
C PHE A 98 2.14 6.81 11.98
N TYR A 99 3.46 6.77 11.98
CA TYR A 99 4.30 7.56 11.07
C TYR A 99 5.09 6.64 10.14
N LEU A 100 5.07 6.95 8.85
CA LEU A 100 6.05 6.41 7.92
C LEU A 100 7.35 7.20 8.11
N MET A 101 8.47 6.49 8.04
CA MET A 101 9.82 7.05 8.23
C MET A 101 10.63 7.00 6.92
N PRO A 102 10.49 8.03 6.06
CA PRO A 102 11.35 8.23 4.89
C PRO A 102 12.83 8.50 5.24
N THR A 103 13.68 8.66 4.23
CA THR A 103 15.15 8.68 4.38
C THR A 103 15.65 9.69 5.41
N ASP A 104 15.16 10.94 5.35
CA ASP A 104 15.56 12.04 6.22
C ASP A 104 14.68 12.19 7.48
N ALA A 105 13.80 11.22 7.76
CA ALA A 105 12.99 11.24 8.96
C ALA A 105 13.84 10.92 10.19
N THR A 106 13.85 11.81 11.18
CA THR A 106 14.61 11.61 12.43
C THR A 106 13.73 11.25 13.62
N GLU A 107 12.48 11.71 13.61
CA GLU A 107 11.51 11.52 14.68
C GLU A 107 10.09 11.34 14.11
N PRO A 108 9.23 10.51 14.73
CA PRO A 108 7.85 10.28 14.30
C PRO A 108 6.93 11.47 14.66
N THR A 109 7.18 12.63 14.05
CA THR A 109 6.37 13.84 14.19
C THR A 109 5.79 14.25 12.85
N SER A 110 4.74 15.08 12.84
CA SER A 110 4.11 15.50 11.57
C SER A 110 5.04 16.33 10.68
N ASP A 111 6.02 17.02 11.30
CA ASP A 111 7.04 17.80 10.61
C ASP A 111 8.22 16.92 10.15
N GLY A 112 8.67 16.01 11.01
CA GLY A 112 9.83 15.14 10.76
C GLY A 112 9.53 13.82 10.04
N ALA A 113 8.27 13.44 9.88
CA ALA A 113 7.85 12.18 9.29
C ALA A 113 6.47 12.33 8.60
N ILE A 114 5.85 11.21 8.22
CA ILE A 114 4.53 11.22 7.56
C ILE A 114 3.51 10.56 8.48
N HIS A 115 2.65 11.36 9.12
CA HIS A 115 1.44 10.84 9.76
C HIS A 115 0.48 10.33 8.68
N PHE A 116 0.62 9.06 8.30
CA PHE A 116 0.07 8.54 7.05
C PHE A 116 -1.45 8.66 6.96
N ALA A 117 -2.14 8.23 8.02
CA ALA A 117 -3.59 8.21 8.05
C ALA A 117 -4.19 9.62 7.90
N GLU A 118 -3.72 10.58 8.70
CA GLU A 118 -4.19 11.97 8.59
C GLU A 118 -3.78 12.62 7.27
N TYR A 119 -2.54 12.39 6.82
CA TYR A 119 -2.06 12.94 5.54
C TYR A 119 -2.93 12.49 4.37
N LEU A 120 -3.19 11.18 4.27
CA LEU A 120 -3.98 10.58 3.22
C LEU A 120 -5.45 11.01 3.29
N LYS A 121 -6.06 10.95 4.49
CA LYS A 121 -7.42 11.43 4.76
C LYS A 121 -7.65 12.87 4.30
N ASP A 122 -6.71 13.77 4.58
CA ASP A 122 -6.83 15.17 4.18
C ASP A 122 -6.75 15.38 2.67
N ARG A 123 -6.06 14.51 1.92
CA ARG A 123 -6.05 14.54 0.45
C ARG A 123 -7.34 13.96 -0.13
N LEU A 124 -7.82 12.85 0.41
CA LEU A 124 -9.03 12.20 -0.07
C LEU A 124 -10.29 13.03 0.18
N LYS A 125 -10.35 13.80 1.29
CA LYS A 125 -11.43 14.78 1.51
C LYS A 125 -11.52 15.85 0.41
N ARG A 126 -10.40 16.18 -0.24
CA ARG A 126 -10.34 17.23 -1.27
C ARG A 126 -10.64 16.70 -2.67
N ARG A 127 -10.60 15.39 -2.88
CA ARG A 127 -10.76 14.73 -4.19
C ARG A 127 -11.54 13.42 -4.04
N GLN A 128 -12.84 13.46 -4.31
CA GLN A 128 -13.73 12.28 -4.20
C GLN A 128 -13.99 11.57 -5.53
N ASP A 129 -13.29 11.98 -6.60
CA ASP A 129 -13.59 11.55 -7.97
C ASP A 129 -12.87 10.26 -8.41
N HIS A 130 -12.05 9.65 -7.54
CA HIS A 130 -11.37 8.39 -7.83
C HIS A 130 -12.30 7.19 -7.59
N ALA A 131 -12.07 6.10 -8.32
CA ALA A 131 -12.96 4.94 -8.31
C ALA A 131 -12.81 4.05 -7.06
N GLY A 132 -11.65 4.09 -6.41
CA GLY A 132 -11.32 3.30 -5.24
C GLY A 132 -9.90 3.56 -4.73
N LEU A 133 -9.59 3.06 -3.54
CA LEU A 133 -8.27 3.14 -2.94
C LEU A 133 -7.88 1.79 -2.33
N PHE A 134 -6.75 1.27 -2.75
CA PHE A 134 -6.14 0.05 -2.23
C PHE A 134 -4.77 0.41 -1.62
N VAL A 135 -4.59 0.14 -0.33
CA VAL A 135 -3.36 0.49 0.40
C VAL A 135 -2.69 -0.77 0.93
N LEU A 136 -1.39 -0.88 0.66
CA LEU A 136 -0.50 -1.91 1.21
C LEU A 136 0.57 -1.24 2.06
N LEU A 137 0.57 -1.50 3.37
CA LEU A 137 1.60 -1.02 4.29
C LEU A 137 2.42 -2.19 4.83
N ASP A 138 3.64 -2.33 4.33
CA ASP A 138 4.62 -3.29 4.84
C ASP A 138 5.70 -2.53 5.63
N ALA A 139 5.30 -2.11 6.83
CA ALA A 139 6.14 -1.36 7.74
C ALA A 139 6.03 -1.87 9.17
N CYS A 140 7.12 -1.72 9.93
CA CYS A 140 7.23 -2.11 11.34
C CYS A 140 6.16 -1.40 12.16
N HIS A 141 5.59 -2.07 13.16
CA HIS A 141 4.58 -1.49 14.06
C HIS A 141 3.29 -0.94 13.40
N ALA A 142 3.11 -1.09 12.08
CA ALA A 142 1.94 -0.56 11.36
C ALA A 142 0.59 -1.18 11.78
N GLY A 143 0.62 -2.18 12.67
CA GLY A 143 -0.48 -3.11 12.86
C GLY A 143 -1.65 -2.72 13.73
N ALA A 144 -1.45 -1.94 14.81
CA ALA A 144 -2.55 -1.60 15.72
C ALA A 144 -2.99 -0.15 15.54
N GLY A 145 -2.09 0.81 15.67
CA GLY A 145 -2.44 2.24 15.60
C GLY A 145 -2.76 2.72 14.18
N ALA A 146 -1.92 2.41 13.19
CA ALA A 146 -2.19 2.78 11.78
C ALA A 146 -3.52 2.17 11.30
N TRP A 147 -3.72 0.90 11.65
CA TRP A 147 -4.97 0.19 11.43
C TRP A 147 -6.17 0.90 12.05
N GLN A 148 -6.17 1.15 13.37
CA GLN A 148 -7.33 1.72 14.05
C GLN A 148 -7.68 3.11 13.53
N SER A 149 -6.66 3.93 13.25
CA SER A 149 -6.85 5.26 12.68
C SER A 149 -7.42 5.20 11.26
N MET A 150 -6.91 4.30 10.42
CA MET A 150 -7.43 4.11 9.06
C MET A 150 -8.82 3.44 9.04
N GLU A 151 -9.09 2.50 9.94
CA GLU A 151 -10.40 1.86 10.11
C GLU A 151 -11.45 2.90 10.50
N ARG A 152 -11.17 3.71 11.54
CA ARG A 152 -12.07 4.80 11.97
C ARG A 152 -12.33 5.79 10.85
N TRP A 153 -11.30 6.15 10.07
CA TRP A 153 -11.48 7.00 8.91
C TRP A 153 -12.32 6.32 7.82
N ALA A 154 -12.06 5.06 7.50
CA ALA A 154 -12.78 4.35 6.46
C ALA A 154 -14.28 4.14 6.84
N GLN A 155 -14.60 3.92 8.12
CA GLN A 155 -15.99 3.97 8.63
C GLN A 155 -16.65 5.33 8.38
N SER A 156 -15.87 6.42 8.41
CA SER A 156 -16.39 7.77 8.17
C SER A 156 -16.74 8.08 6.70
N LEU A 157 -16.28 7.25 5.74
CA LEU A 157 -16.50 7.47 4.29
C LEU A 157 -17.92 7.13 3.80
N ARG A 158 -18.82 6.69 4.70
CA ARG A 158 -20.26 6.47 4.45
C ARG A 158 -20.59 5.69 3.16
N GLY A 159 -19.71 4.80 2.71
CA GLY A 159 -19.98 3.84 1.62
C GLY A 159 -19.86 4.35 0.18
N ASN A 160 -19.46 5.61 -0.05
CA ASN A 160 -19.35 6.16 -1.41
C ASN A 160 -18.05 5.79 -2.16
N LEU A 161 -17.05 5.31 -1.44
CA LEU A 161 -15.73 4.97 -1.98
C LEU A 161 -15.37 3.53 -1.60
N GLY A 162 -14.92 2.73 -2.57
CA GLY A 162 -14.29 1.45 -2.26
C GLY A 162 -12.93 1.67 -1.61
N PHE A 163 -12.69 1.05 -0.46
CA PHE A 163 -11.43 1.16 0.27
C PHE A 163 -10.97 -0.20 0.76
N GLU A 164 -9.70 -0.51 0.54
CA GLU A 164 -9.05 -1.71 1.07
C GLU A 164 -7.68 -1.34 1.63
N LEU A 165 -7.37 -1.81 2.84
CA LEU A 165 -6.10 -1.63 3.51
C LEU A 165 -5.61 -2.95 4.06
N LEU A 166 -4.37 -3.28 3.72
CA LEU A 166 -3.62 -4.34 4.36
C LEU A 166 -2.38 -3.78 5.00
N THR A 167 -2.11 -4.26 6.21
CA THR A 167 -0.89 -3.94 6.93
C THR A 167 -0.26 -5.19 7.52
N ALA A 168 1.07 -5.30 7.42
CA ALA A 168 1.85 -6.26 8.22
C ALA A 168 2.00 -5.72 9.65
N THR A 169 1.99 -6.58 10.66
CA THR A 169 1.86 -6.14 12.06
C THR A 169 2.90 -6.73 13.01
N ASP A 170 4.09 -7.06 12.53
CA ASP A 170 5.13 -7.61 13.42
C ASP A 170 5.87 -6.50 14.17
N ASP A 171 6.09 -6.71 15.48
CA ASP A 171 6.90 -5.85 16.36
C ASP A 171 8.40 -6.02 16.07
N ARG A 172 8.77 -7.03 15.30
CA ARG A 172 10.11 -7.17 14.74
C ARG A 172 10.14 -6.43 13.41
N ALA A 173 11.20 -5.64 13.21
CA ALA A 173 11.43 -4.92 11.96
C ALA A 173 11.01 -5.80 10.78
N THR A 174 9.93 -5.43 10.07
CA THR A 174 9.13 -6.28 9.19
C THR A 174 9.98 -7.36 8.55
N ALA A 175 9.95 -8.55 9.14
CA ALA A 175 10.93 -9.60 8.87
C ALA A 175 10.87 -9.97 7.39
N ASN A 176 11.70 -9.30 6.59
CA ASN A 176 11.80 -9.45 5.14
C ASN A 176 10.52 -9.12 4.34
N ALA A 177 9.78 -8.07 4.71
CA ALA A 177 8.57 -7.58 4.01
C ALA A 177 7.53 -8.69 3.70
N PRO A 178 6.92 -9.30 4.72
CA PRO A 178 6.03 -10.45 4.54
C PRO A 178 4.78 -10.14 3.72
N LEU A 179 4.22 -8.93 3.81
CA LEU A 179 3.02 -8.54 3.05
C LEU A 179 3.35 -8.36 1.57
N ALA A 180 4.39 -7.59 1.24
CA ALA A 180 4.82 -7.38 -0.13
C ALA A 180 5.22 -8.70 -0.80
N ARG A 181 5.91 -9.60 -0.08
CA ARG A 181 6.27 -10.93 -0.60
C ARG A 181 5.05 -11.84 -0.81
N ALA A 182 4.04 -11.76 0.05
CA ALA A 182 2.78 -12.49 -0.16
C ALA A 182 2.06 -11.99 -1.42
N VAL A 183 2.05 -10.67 -1.65
CA VAL A 183 1.50 -10.10 -2.89
C VAL A 183 2.30 -10.58 -4.11
N ILE A 184 3.63 -10.46 -4.09
CA ILE A 184 4.50 -10.92 -5.18
C ILE A 184 4.19 -12.37 -5.54
N GLU A 185 4.08 -13.25 -4.54
CA GLU A 185 3.79 -14.66 -4.79
C GLU A 185 2.43 -14.89 -5.45
N LEU A 186 1.38 -14.20 -4.99
CA LEU A 186 0.06 -14.31 -5.58
C LEU A 186 0.03 -13.76 -7.01
N LEU A 187 0.77 -12.69 -7.29
CA LEU A 187 0.91 -12.18 -8.66
C LEU A 187 1.66 -13.16 -9.56
N GLU A 188 2.69 -13.84 -9.05
CA GLU A 188 3.49 -14.77 -9.85
C GLU A 188 2.80 -16.12 -10.10
N ARG A 189 2.03 -16.63 -9.13
CA ARG A 189 1.50 -17.99 -9.16
C ARG A 189 -0.02 -18.05 -9.30
N GLY A 190 -0.69 -16.94 -9.01
CA GLY A 190 -2.12 -16.95 -8.76
C GLY A 190 -2.48 -17.73 -7.49
N ASP A 191 -3.78 -17.90 -7.31
CA ASP A 191 -4.37 -18.58 -6.18
C ASP A 191 -5.55 -19.44 -6.62
N PRO A 192 -5.48 -20.78 -6.50
CA PRO A 192 -6.55 -21.65 -6.95
C PRO A 192 -7.83 -21.51 -6.13
N GLU A 193 -7.80 -20.91 -4.93
CA GLU A 193 -9.01 -20.69 -4.13
C GLU A 193 -9.68 -19.34 -4.43
N ALA A 194 -8.96 -18.41 -5.05
CA ALA A 194 -9.50 -17.13 -5.48
C ALA A 194 -10.29 -17.23 -6.80
N GLY A 195 -11.10 -16.20 -7.05
CA GLY A 195 -11.80 -16.00 -8.33
C GLY A 195 -10.87 -15.51 -9.43
N GLU A 196 -11.43 -14.97 -10.52
CA GLU A 196 -10.66 -14.43 -11.67
C GLU A 196 -9.72 -13.27 -11.31
N ARG A 197 -9.96 -12.62 -10.17
CA ARG A 197 -9.21 -11.47 -9.66
C ARG A 197 -8.75 -11.75 -8.24
N LEU A 198 -7.54 -11.29 -7.96
CA LEU A 198 -6.98 -11.27 -6.61
C LEU A 198 -7.43 -10.00 -5.89
N HIS A 199 -7.81 -10.15 -4.64
CA HIS A 199 -8.18 -9.10 -3.71
C HIS A 199 -7.29 -9.16 -2.47
N GLY A 200 -7.36 -8.14 -1.61
CA GLY A 200 -6.62 -8.15 -0.36
C GLY A 200 -7.07 -9.26 0.60
N ARG A 201 -8.33 -9.72 0.55
CA ARG A 201 -8.74 -10.93 1.28
C ARG A 201 -7.89 -12.17 0.95
N ASP A 202 -7.42 -12.31 -0.29
CA ASP A 202 -6.62 -13.46 -0.73
C ASP A 202 -5.20 -13.35 -0.19
N VAL A 203 -4.63 -12.14 -0.22
CA VAL A 203 -3.35 -11.80 0.43
C VAL A 203 -3.41 -12.05 1.93
N HIS A 204 -4.46 -11.60 2.59
CA HIS A 204 -4.68 -11.77 4.02
C HIS A 204 -4.83 -13.25 4.40
N ARG A 205 -5.55 -14.03 3.59
CA ARG A 205 -5.69 -15.49 3.78
C ARG A 205 -4.32 -16.18 3.70
N LEU A 206 -3.52 -15.88 2.68
CA LEU A 206 -2.17 -16.43 2.53
C LEU A 206 -1.26 -16.11 3.73
N LEU A 207 -1.32 -14.86 4.22
CA LEU A 207 -0.57 -14.45 5.41
C LEU A 207 -1.02 -15.20 6.67
N LYS A 208 -2.33 -15.37 6.85
CA LYS A 208 -2.92 -16.09 7.98
C LYS A 208 -2.52 -17.57 7.98
N GLU A 209 -2.55 -18.24 6.83
CA GLU A 209 -2.10 -19.64 6.67
C GLU A 209 -0.62 -19.82 7.06
N ARG A 210 0.18 -18.79 6.81
CA ARG A 210 1.61 -18.73 7.17
C ARG A 210 1.88 -18.25 8.58
N GLN A 211 0.82 -18.03 9.37
CA GLN A 211 0.92 -17.51 10.74
C GLN A 211 1.68 -16.17 10.78
N ARG A 212 1.52 -15.35 9.74
CA ARG A 212 2.09 -14.01 9.68
C ARG A 212 1.04 -13.01 10.16
N PRO A 213 1.38 -12.16 11.14
CA PRO A 213 0.42 -11.24 11.70
C PRO A 213 0.19 -10.12 10.68
N ALA A 214 -1.07 -9.98 10.27
CA ALA A 214 -1.52 -9.04 9.27
C ALA A 214 -2.94 -8.61 9.61
N GLN A 215 -3.29 -7.41 9.23
CA GLN A 215 -4.63 -6.88 9.39
C GLN A 215 -5.17 -6.51 8.01
N HIS A 216 -6.44 -6.81 7.74
CA HIS A 216 -7.13 -6.46 6.49
C HIS A 216 -8.50 -5.77 6.69
N VAL A 217 -8.59 -4.48 6.38
CA VAL A 217 -9.84 -3.70 6.43
C VAL A 217 -10.31 -3.51 4.99
N ALA A 218 -11.58 -3.78 4.74
CA ALA A 218 -12.20 -3.47 3.47
C ALA A 218 -13.60 -2.88 3.64
N TYR A 219 -13.91 -1.87 2.83
CA TYR A 219 -15.23 -1.28 2.66
C TYR A 219 -15.62 -1.43 1.21
N ASN A 220 -16.79 -2.05 0.97
CA ASN A 220 -17.21 -2.52 -0.34
C ASN A 220 -16.19 -3.49 -0.96
N ALA A 221 -15.73 -4.49 -0.19
CA ALA A 221 -14.66 -5.43 -0.57
C ALA A 221 -14.93 -6.23 -1.86
N ASP A 222 -16.20 -6.46 -2.19
CA ASP A 222 -16.62 -7.16 -3.41
C ASP A 222 -16.69 -6.25 -4.63
N ASP A 223 -16.33 -4.98 -4.48
CA ASP A 223 -16.22 -4.05 -5.59
C ASP A 223 -15.06 -4.48 -6.50
N ALA A 224 -15.39 -4.90 -7.72
CA ALA A 224 -14.41 -5.29 -8.73
C ALA A 224 -13.39 -4.17 -9.04
N ARG A 225 -13.68 -2.92 -8.69
CA ARG A 225 -12.76 -1.78 -8.79
C ARG A 225 -11.59 -1.85 -7.81
N LEU A 226 -11.71 -2.64 -6.73
CA LEU A 226 -10.66 -2.86 -5.71
C LEU A 226 -9.82 -4.12 -5.97
N ALA A 227 -9.97 -4.77 -7.12
CA ALA A 227 -9.10 -5.89 -7.47
C ALA A 227 -7.63 -5.46 -7.53
N LEU A 228 -6.77 -6.20 -6.84
CA LEU A 228 -5.33 -6.00 -6.83
C LEU A 228 -4.73 -6.35 -8.19
N ALA A 229 -5.12 -7.51 -8.76
CA ALA A 229 -4.61 -8.02 -10.03
C ALA A 229 -5.49 -9.13 -10.63
N ARG A 230 -5.16 -9.58 -11.84
CA ARG A 230 -5.68 -10.84 -12.38
C ARG A 230 -5.14 -12.04 -11.62
N ASN A 231 -5.96 -13.07 -11.48
CA ASN A 231 -5.53 -14.33 -10.92
C ASN A 231 -5.03 -15.27 -12.03
N LEU A 232 -3.72 -15.49 -12.09
CA LEU A 232 -3.12 -16.36 -13.10
C LEU A 232 -3.52 -17.84 -12.95
N ALA A 233 -3.95 -18.28 -11.76
CA ALA A 233 -4.44 -19.64 -11.54
C ALA A 233 -5.84 -19.88 -12.15
N ARG A 234 -6.45 -18.85 -12.73
CA ARG A 234 -7.79 -18.86 -13.33
C ARG A 234 -7.81 -18.38 -14.78
N ASP A 235 -6.65 -18.27 -15.43
CA ASP A 235 -6.58 -17.78 -16.81
C ASP A 235 -7.46 -18.65 -17.74
N PRO A 236 -8.24 -18.05 -18.67
CA PRO A 236 -9.27 -18.73 -19.46
C PRO A 236 -8.67 -19.46 -20.67
N GLY A 237 -7.66 -20.30 -20.42
CA GLY A 237 -6.84 -20.98 -21.42
C GLY A 237 -6.94 -22.51 -21.45
N ASP A 238 -7.99 -23.10 -20.85
CA ASP A 238 -8.40 -24.50 -21.03
C ASP A 238 -9.81 -24.57 -21.65
#